data_AF-A0A1X7HTH7-F1
#
_entry.id   AF-A0A1X7HTH7-F1
#
_cell.length_a   1.000
_cell.length_b   1.000
_cell.length_c   1.000
_cell.angle_alpha   90.00
_cell.angle_beta   90.00
_cell.angle_gamma   90.00
#
_symmetry.space_group_name_H-M   'P 1'
#
loop_
_entity.id
_entity.type
_entity.pdbx_description
1 polymer ?
#
loop_
_entity_poly.entity_id
_entity_poly.type
_entity_poly.pdbx_seq_one_letter_code
_entity_poly.pdbx_strand_id
1 'polypeptide(L)' 'MEEMNEHVCIICSQNKKEGITIVSQFVCEDCESEIVHTNAEDAKYHFFIHQLKQIVVPNKV' A
#
# COMPACT_ATOMS: atom_id res chain seq x y z
N MET A 1 -27.87 0.53 -6.39
CA MET A 1 -27.11 1.60 -5.74
C MET A 1 -25.73 1.02 -5.52
N GLU A 2 -24.78 1.32 -6.40
CA GLU A 2 -23.42 0.81 -6.29
C GLU A 2 -22.65 1.72 -5.33
N GLU A 3 -22.33 1.19 -4.14
CA GLU A 3 -21.41 1.82 -3.21
C GLU A 3 -20.04 1.94 -3.90
N MET A 4 -19.74 3.14 -4.42
CA MET A 4 -18.38 3.52 -4.80
C MET A 4 -17.59 3.72 -3.51
N ASN A 5 -17.11 2.63 -2.92
CA ASN A 5 -16.15 2.71 -1.82
C ASN A 5 -14.81 3.20 -2.38
N GLU A 6 -14.63 4.51 -2.38
CA GLU A 6 -13.35 5.13 -2.64
C GLU A 6 -12.43 4.85 -1.45
N HIS A 7 -11.40 4.03 -1.65
CA HIS A 7 -10.44 3.70 -0.61
C HIS A 7 -9.26 4.67 -0.66
N VAL A 8 -8.81 5.10 0.51
CA VAL A 8 -7.66 6.01 0.62
C VAL A 8 -6.38 5.20 0.57
N CYS A 9 -5.55 5.45 -0.44
CA CYS A 9 -4.24 4.83 -0.55
C CYS A 9 -3.34 5.27 0.57
N ILE A 10 -2.70 4.34 1.26
CA ILE A 10 -1.85 4.64 2.43
C ILE A 10 -0.45 5.12 2.06
N ILE A 11 -0.09 5.02 0.77
CA ILE A 11 1.21 5.44 0.24
C ILE A 11 1.12 6.88 -0.27
N CYS A 12 0.13 7.19 -1.13
CA CYS A 12 -0.06 8.53 -1.70
C CYS A 12 -1.17 9.35 -1.02
N SER A 13 -1.88 8.78 -0.04
CA SER A 13 -3.00 9.42 0.68
C SER A 13 -4.11 9.94 -0.23
N GLN A 14 -4.30 9.32 -1.41
CA GLN A 14 -5.35 9.68 -2.37
C GLN A 14 -6.51 8.69 -2.36
N ASN A 15 -7.73 9.21 -2.55
CA ASN A 15 -8.92 8.41 -2.80
C ASN A 15 -8.84 7.79 -4.20
N LYS A 16 -8.81 6.46 -4.25
CA LYS A 16 -8.79 5.69 -5.49
C LYS A 16 -9.84 4.59 -5.40
N LYS A 17 -10.40 4.22 -6.55
CA LYS A 17 -11.36 3.11 -6.65
C LYS A 17 -10.69 1.77 -6.89
N GLU A 18 -9.50 1.81 -7.49
CA GLU A 18 -8.77 0.63 -7.95
C GLU A 18 -7.43 0.50 -7.23
N GLY A 19 -7.09 -0.74 -6.87
CA GLY A 19 -5.91 -1.10 -6.10
C GLY A 19 -6.12 -2.34 -5.24
N ILE A 20 -5.13 -2.66 -4.41
CA ILE A 20 -5.16 -3.80 -3.49
C ILE A 20 -5.28 -3.36 -2.03
N THR A 21 -6.01 -4.14 -1.24
CA THR A 21 -6.03 -3.99 0.22
C THR A 21 -5.07 -5.01 0.84
N ILE A 22 -4.03 -4.53 1.52
CA ILE A 22 -3.04 -5.34 2.23
C ILE A 22 -3.36 -5.31 3.72
N VAL A 23 -3.82 -6.45 4.24
CA VAL A 23 -4.26 -6.65 5.65
C VAL A 23 -5.44 -5.76 6.04
N SER A 24 -5.19 -4.49 6.34
CA SER A 24 -6.19 -3.49 6.77
C SER A 24 -6.00 -2.14 6.06
N GLN A 25 -5.02 -2.05 5.16
CA GLN A 25 -4.58 -0.81 4.53
C GLN A 25 -4.78 -0.92 3.02
N PHE A 26 -5.26 0.14 2.39
CA PHE A 26 -5.47 0.16 0.95
C PHE A 26 -4.27 0.79 0.22
N VAL A 27 -3.86 0.20 -0.89
CA VAL A 27 -2.80 0.68 -1.77
C VAL A 27 -3.39 0.76 -3.18
N CYS A 28 -3.27 1.92 -3.84
CA CYS A 28 -3.77 2.07 -5.20
C CYS A 28 -2.86 1.41 -6.24
N GLU A 29 -3.40 1.20 -7.45
CA GLU A 29 -2.66 0.57 -8.56
C GLU A 29 -1.31 1.24 -8.87
N ASP A 30 -1.23 2.58 -8.82
CA ASP A 30 0.03 3.30 -9.07
C ASP A 30 1.11 2.89 -8.07
N CYS A 31 0.74 2.84 -6.79
CA CYS A 31 1.68 2.57 -5.71
C CYS A 31 2.06 1.09 -5.66
N GLU A 32 1.12 0.18 -5.91
CA GLU A 32 1.44 -1.25 -5.97
C GLU A 32 2.32 -1.56 -7.19
N SER A 33 2.06 -0.92 -8.33
CA SER A 33 2.83 -1.08 -9.57
C SER A 33 4.25 -0.54 -9.38
N GLU A 34 4.42 0.62 -8.72
CA GLU A 34 5.73 1.11 -8.28
C GLU A 34 6.43 0.10 -7.36
N ILE A 35 5.74 -0.49 -6.38
CA ILE A 35 6.34 -1.47 -5.46
C ILE A 35 6.77 -2.75 -6.19
N VAL A 36 5.94 -3.26 -7.10
CA VAL A 36 6.20 -4.48 -7.88
C VAL A 36 7.29 -4.25 -8.94
N HIS A 37 7.31 -3.08 -9.57
CA HIS A 37 8.34 -2.69 -10.53
C HIS A 37 9.63 -2.21 -9.86
N THR A 38 9.60 -1.82 -8.58
CA THR A 38 10.81 -1.53 -7.81
C THR A 38 11.50 -2.84 -7.49
N ASN A 39 12.68 -3.04 -8.07
CA ASN A 39 13.49 -4.22 -7.79
C ASN A 39 13.80 -4.32 -6.30
N ALA A 40 13.70 -5.54 -5.75
CA ALA A 40 13.98 -5.82 -4.34
C ALA A 40 15.42 -5.49 -3.91
N GLU A 41 16.32 -5.36 -4.89
CA GLU A 41 17.72 -4.99 -4.73
C GLU A 41 17.92 -3.47 -4.62
N ASP A 42 16.90 -2.67 -4.96
CA ASP A 42 16.96 -1.22 -4.86
C ASP A 42 16.69 -0.74 -3.43
N ALA A 43 17.47 0.24 -2.96
CA ALA A 43 17.32 0.80 -1.61
C ALA A 43 15.90 1.31 -1.33
N LYS A 44 15.13 1.67 -2.37
CA LYS A 44 13.72 2.07 -2.27
C LYS A 44 12.79 0.94 -1.85
N TYR A 45 13.06 -0.31 -2.24
CA TYR A 45 12.25 -1.46 -1.84
C TYR A 45 12.24 -1.63 -0.31
N HIS A 46 13.37 -1.34 0.33
CA HIS A 46 13.49 -1.36 1.78
C HIS A 46 12.54 -0.36 2.46
N PHE A 47 12.28 0.80 1.84
CA PHE A 47 11.34 1.80 2.35
C PHE A 47 9.89 1.29 2.27
N PHE A 48 9.51 0.69 1.14
CA PHE A 48 8.18 0.09 0.97
C PHE A 48 7.95 -1.08 1.92
N ILE A 49 8.94 -1.98 2.08
CA ILE A 49 8.88 -3.07 3.05
C ILE A 49 8.83 -2.55 4.49
N HIS A 50 9.51 -1.45 4.80
CA HIS A 50 9.45 -0.83 6.13
C HIS A 50 8.04 -0.31 6.42
N GLN A 51 7.44 0.40 5.47
CA GLN A 51 6.04 0.87 5.57
C GLN A 51 5.07 -0.32 5.70
N LEU A 52 5.22 -1.35 4.88
CA LEU A 52 4.42 -2.58 4.97
C LEU A 52 4.60 -3.27 6.32
N LYS A 53 5.84 -3.38 6.83
CA LYS A 53 6.14 -3.94 8.15
C LYS A 53 5.40 -3.23 9.28
N GLN A 54 5.22 -1.91 9.22
CA GLN A 54 4.43 -1.17 10.21
C GLN A 54 2.96 -1.58 10.20
N ILE A 55 2.45 -2.10 9.08
CA ILE A 55 1.06 -2.53 8.92
C ILE A 55 0.87 -3.98 9.37
N VAL A 56 1.78 -4.89 8.99
CA VAL A 56 1.69 -6.32 9.35
C VAL A 56 2.18 -6.63 10.76
N VAL A 57 3.02 -5.78 11.36
CA VAL A 57 3.46 -5.96 12.75
C VAL A 57 2.52 -5.15 13.64
N PRO A 58 1.49 -5.76 14.25
CA PRO A 58 0.84 -5.13 15.39
C PRO A 58 1.93 -4.89 16.42
N ASN A 59 2.15 -3.63 16.79
CA ASN A 59 3.14 -3.22 17.78
C ASN A 59 3.06 -4.18 18.97
N LYS A 60 4.10 -5.01 19.14
CA LYS A 60 4.18 -5.96 20.23
C LYS A 60 4.46 -5.14 21.49
N VAL A 61 3.38 -4.75 22.15
CA VAL A 61 3.34 -4.30 23.56
C VAL A 61 4.09 -5.31 24.42
#